data_AF-A0AAU9VHP0-F1
#
_entry.id   AF-A0AAU9VHP0-F1
#
_cell.length_a   1.000
_cell.length_b   1.000
_cell.length_c   1.000
_cell.angle_alpha   90.00
_cell.angle_beta   90.00
_cell.angle_gamma   90.00
#
_symmetry.space_group_name_H-M   'P 1'
#
loop_
_entity.id
_entity.type
_entity.pdbx_description
1 polymer ?
#
loop_
_entity_poly.entity_id
_entity_poly.type
_entity_poly.pdbx_seq_one_letter_code
_entity_poly.pdbx_strand_id
1 'polypeptide(L)'
;MYDEEDAYVILDFTNDEVSFKRQGEWLTQGVFCKGEQTELLVSSAQGILVFEVEVETLEVRSGLLYMRYHLKQAGSHIDTLEFECRWEPEV
;
A
#
# COMPACT_ATOMS: atom_id res chain seq x y z
N MET A 1 13.78 -4.94 -22.99
CA MET A 1 13.56 -3.50 -22.70
C MET A 1 12.10 -3.42 -22.34
N TYR A 2 11.80 -3.21 -21.05
CA TYR A 2 10.42 -2.93 -20.64
C TYR A 2 10.17 -1.48 -21.03
N ASP A 3 9.07 -1.22 -21.74
CA ASP A 3 8.68 0.13 -22.11
C ASP A 3 8.51 0.97 -20.83
N GLU A 4 9.16 2.13 -20.77
CA GLU A 4 9.31 2.99 -19.58
C GLU A 4 8.02 3.70 -19.14
N GLU A 5 6.84 3.31 -19.64
CA GLU A 5 5.59 4.07 -19.44
C GLU A 5 4.62 3.49 -18.39
N ASP A 6 4.76 2.24 -17.97
CA ASP A 6 3.81 1.63 -17.03
C ASP A 6 4.30 1.67 -15.58
N ALA A 7 3.43 2.11 -14.68
CA ALA A 7 3.71 2.10 -13.25
C ALA A 7 3.83 0.64 -12.77
N TYR A 8 4.94 0.31 -12.12
CA TYR A 8 5.14 -1.01 -11.51
C TYR A 8 4.95 -0.96 -10.01
N VAL A 9 4.50 -2.08 -9.45
CA VAL A 9 4.21 -2.26 -8.02
C VAL A 9 5.07 -3.39 -7.47
N ILE A 10 5.73 -3.13 -6.36
CA ILE A 10 6.42 -4.13 -5.55
C ILE A 10 5.64 -4.24 -4.23
N LEU A 11 5.26 -5.47 -3.91
CA LEU A 11 4.60 -5.84 -2.66
C LEU A 11 5.46 -6.89 -1.96
N ASP A 12 5.79 -6.64 -0.70
CA ASP A 12 6.31 -7.64 0.23
C ASP A 12 5.35 -7.70 1.41
N PHE A 13 4.98 -8.90 1.87
CA PHE A 13 3.95 -9.02 2.88
C PHE A 13 4.09 -10.27 3.75
N THR A 14 3.61 -10.11 4.97
CA THR A 14 3.42 -11.17 5.96
C THR A 14 1.95 -11.17 6.44
N ASN A 15 1.63 -11.95 7.46
CA ASN A 15 0.27 -11.92 8.03
C ASN A 15 -0.08 -10.61 8.76
N ASP A 16 0.92 -9.80 9.10
CA ASP A 16 0.77 -8.62 9.95
C ASP A 16 1.25 -7.32 9.30
N GLU A 17 2.01 -7.41 8.22
CA GLU A 17 2.59 -6.25 7.54
C GLU A 17 2.51 -6.39 6.01
N VAL A 18 2.25 -5.28 5.32
CA VAL A 18 2.47 -5.12 3.88
C VAL A 18 3.40 -3.93 3.63
N SER A 19 4.53 -4.18 2.99
CA SER A 19 5.40 -3.16 2.42
C SER A 19 5.04 -2.94 0.95
N PHE A 20 4.77 -1.69 0.58
CA PHE A 20 4.30 -1.31 -0.75
C PHE A 20 5.22 -0.25 -1.36
N LYS A 21 5.57 -0.46 -2.63
CA LYS A 21 6.18 0.56 -3.47
C LYS A 21 5.56 0.53 -4.86
N ARG A 22 4.93 1.63 -5.27
CA ARG A 22 4.53 1.89 -6.65
C ARG A 22 5.41 2.96 -7.26
N GLN A 23 6.00 2.66 -8.41
CA GLN A 23 6.83 3.59 -9.15
C GLN A 23 6.27 3.78 -10.56
N GLY A 24 5.94 5.02 -10.89
CA GLY A 24 5.53 5.49 -12.22
C GLY A 24 5.82 6.99 -12.30
N GLU A 25 4.89 7.78 -12.85
CA GLU A 25 5.01 9.26 -12.80
C GLU A 25 5.19 9.78 -11.36
N TRP A 26 4.49 9.15 -10.41
CA TRP A 26 4.58 9.43 -8.97
C TRP A 26 5.14 8.20 -8.25
N LEU A 27 5.96 8.44 -7.23
CA LEU A 27 6.45 7.42 -6.31
C LEU A 27 5.53 7.35 -5.11
N THR A 28 4.86 6.21 -4.91
CA THR A 28 4.12 5.93 -3.68
C THR A 28 4.81 4.82 -2.92
N GLN A 29 5.05 5.02 -1.64
CA GLN A 29 5.65 4.02 -0.76
C GLN A 29 5.02 4.07 0.63
N GLY A 30 4.85 2.92 1.24
CA GLY A 30 4.28 2.84 2.59
C GLY A 30 4.42 1.46 3.18
N VAL A 31 4.30 1.40 4.50
CA VAL A 31 4.19 0.16 5.26
C VAL A 31 2.82 0.16 5.90
N PHE A 32 2.13 -0.96 5.85
CA PHE A 32 0.81 -1.16 6.44
C PHE A 32 0.95 -2.24 7.51
N CYS A 33 0.96 -1.85 8.79
CA CYS A 33 1.20 -2.76 9.91
C CYS A 33 -0.02 -2.83 10.83
N LYS A 34 -0.43 -4.04 11.23
CA LYS A 34 -1.54 -4.22 12.18
C LYS A 34 -1.18 -3.70 13.56
N GLY A 35 -2.09 -2.94 14.16
CA GLY A 35 -1.92 -2.44 15.54
C GLY A 35 -0.94 -1.27 15.68
N GLU A 36 -0.34 -0.81 14.59
CA GLU A 36 0.55 0.34 14.55
C GLU A 36 0.04 1.39 13.55
N GLN A 37 0.14 2.67 13.92
CA GLN A 37 -0.05 3.75 12.96
C GLN A 37 1.25 3.92 12.16
N THR A 38 1.13 3.88 10.84
CA THR A 38 2.24 3.94 9.88
C THR A 38 2.07 5.11 8.93
N GLU A 39 2.97 5.29 7.96
CA GLU A 39 2.90 6.37 6.98
C GLU A 39 2.89 5.85 5.53
N LEU A 40 2.07 6.50 4.70
CA LEU A 40 2.08 6.40 3.25
C LEU A 40 2.58 7.71 2.65
N LEU A 41 3.65 7.63 1.88
CA LEU A 41 4.30 8.76 1.24
C LEU A 41 4.05 8.73 -0.27
N VAL A 42 3.60 9.86 -0.81
CA VAL A 42 3.43 10.08 -2.24
C VAL A 42 4.36 11.23 -2.64
N SER A 43 5.35 10.95 -3.49
CA SER A 43 6.34 11.92 -3.96
C SER A 43 6.24 12.12 -5.47
N SER A 44 6.28 13.38 -5.89
CA SER A 44 6.31 13.79 -7.29
C SER A 44 7.24 15.00 -7.47
N ALA A 45 7.37 15.47 -8.71
CA ALA A 45 8.10 16.70 -9.01
C ALA A 45 7.50 17.96 -8.34
N GLN A 46 6.24 17.90 -7.90
CA GLN A 46 5.54 19.03 -7.27
C GLN A 46 5.65 19.04 -5.74
N GLY A 47 6.05 17.92 -5.12
CA GLY A 47 6.20 17.85 -3.67
C GLY A 47 5.96 16.46 -3.09
N ILE A 48 5.75 16.43 -1.78
CA ILE A 48 5.54 15.20 -1.00
C ILE A 48 4.24 15.33 -0.21
N LEU A 49 3.37 14.34 -0.34
CA LEU A 49 2.22 14.11 0.53
C LEU A 49 2.54 12.98 1.49
N VAL A 50 2.21 13.17 2.76
CA VAL A 50 2.34 12.15 3.80
C VAL A 50 0.97 11.93 4.42
N PHE A 51 0.56 10.68 4.50
CA PHE A 51 -0.66 10.23 5.13
C PHE A 51 -0.32 9.28 6.27
N GLU A 52 -1.05 9.39 7.37
CA GLU A 52 -1.06 8.41 8.43
C GLU A 52 -1.97 7.24 7.99
N VAL A 53 -1.56 6.01 8.28
CA VAL A 53 -2.26 4.79 7.91
C VAL A 53 -2.54 3.96 9.15
N GLU A 54 -3.79 3.54 9.32
CA GLU A 54 -4.19 2.56 10.33
C GLU A 54 -4.86 1.37 9.66
N VAL A 55 -4.30 0.17 9.86
CA VAL A 55 -4.84 -1.06 9.29
C VAL A 55 -6.00 -1.57 10.16
N GLU A 56 -7.20 -1.59 9.59
CA GLU A 56 -8.39 -2.17 10.23
C GLU A 56 -8.41 -3.69 10.06
N THR A 57 -8.09 -4.18 8.86
CA THR A 57 -8.04 -5.62 8.56
C THR A 57 -6.92 -5.90 7.59
N LEU A 58 -6.17 -6.97 7.83
CA LEU A 58 -5.22 -7.52 6.86
C LEU A 58 -5.32 -9.04 6.92
N GLU A 59 -5.63 -9.64 5.77
CA GLU A 59 -5.80 -11.07 5.59
C GLU A 59 -4.89 -11.55 4.47
N VAL A 60 -4.02 -12.49 4.81
CA VAL A 60 -3.15 -13.19 3.85
C VAL A 60 -3.49 -14.67 3.91
N ARG A 61 -3.84 -15.24 2.75
CA ARG A 61 -4.08 -16.67 2.58
C ARG A 61 -3.60 -17.11 1.21
N SER A 62 -3.64 -18.42 0.93
CA SER A 62 -3.20 -18.95 -0.36
C SER A 62 -3.92 -18.26 -1.51
N GLY A 63 -3.18 -17.52 -2.34
CA GLY A 63 -3.68 -16.79 -3.50
C GLY A 63 -4.45 -15.50 -3.19
N LEU A 64 -4.35 -14.95 -1.98
CA LEU A 64 -5.03 -13.70 -1.61
C LEU A 64 -4.21 -12.86 -0.61
N LEU A 65 -4.10 -11.57 -0.93
CA LEU A 65 -3.80 -10.49 0.00
C LEU A 65 -5.00 -9.55 -0.01
N TYR A 66 -5.68 -9.41 1.13
CA TYR A 66 -6.75 -8.45 1.35
C TYR A 66 -6.37 -7.51 2.48
N MET A 67 -6.62 -6.22 2.32
CA MET A 67 -6.38 -5.22 3.35
C MET A 67 -7.46 -4.15 3.32
N ARG A 68 -7.91 -3.73 4.50
CA ARG A 68 -8.75 -2.56 4.73
C ARG A 68 -8.05 -1.64 5.71
N TYR A 69 -7.92 -0.37 5.36
CA TYR A 69 -7.16 0.60 6.13
C TYR A 69 -7.78 2.00 6.08
N HIS A 70 -7.55 2.77 7.13
CA HIS A 70 -7.93 4.17 7.20
C HIS A 70 -6.75 5.05 6.80
N LEU A 71 -7.02 6.02 5.94
CA LEU A 71 -6.11 7.10 5.62
C LEU A 71 -6.44 8.30 6.51
N LYS A 72 -5.44 8.87 7.16
CA LYS A 72 -5.56 10.08 7.97
C LYS A 72 -4.52 11.11 7.57
N GLN A 73 -4.78 12.36 7.92
CA GLN A 73 -3.82 13.45 7.78
C GLN A 73 -4.00 14.42 8.93
N ALA A 74 -2.91 14.69 9.66
CA ALA A 74 -2.94 15.49 10.87
C ALA A 74 -3.99 14.99 11.87
N GLY A 75 -4.05 13.67 12.08
CA GLY A 75 -5.01 13.01 12.97
C GLY A 75 -6.47 13.01 12.50
N SER A 76 -6.79 13.66 11.39
CA SER A 76 -8.15 13.69 10.84
C SER A 76 -8.36 12.54 9.85
N HIS A 77 -9.48 11.84 9.98
CA HIS A 77 -9.87 10.80 9.03
C HIS A 77 -10.14 11.42 7.66
N ILE A 78 -9.48 10.88 6.62
CA ILE A 78 -9.73 11.25 5.22
C ILE A 78 -10.66 10.23 4.59
N ASP A 79 -10.30 8.95 4.63
CA ASP A 79 -11.02 7.90 3.92
C ASP A 79 -10.72 6.51 4.49
N THR A 80 -11.52 5.52 4.09
CA THR A 80 -11.31 4.10 4.34
C THR A 80 -11.21 3.37 3.00
N LEU A 81 -10.08 2.71 2.77
CA LEU A 81 -9.79 2.04 1.50
C LEU A 81 -9.68 0.53 1.69
N GLU A 82 -10.01 -0.19 0.63
CA GLU A 82 -9.84 -1.64 0.52
C GLU A 82 -8.91 -1.96 -0.64
N PHE A 83 -7.98 -2.87 -0.42
CA PHE A 83 -7.09 -3.42 -1.42
C PHE A 83 -7.23 -4.94 -1.44
N GLU A 84 -7.40 -5.49 -2.64
CA GLU A 84 -7.49 -6.92 -2.86
C GLU A 84 -6.56 -7.32 -4.01
N CYS A 85 -5.63 -8.23 -3.75
CA CYS A 85 -4.75 -8.83 -4.74
C CYS A 85 -4.92 -10.34 -4.71
N ARG A 86 -5.18 -10.94 -5.87
CA ARG A 86 -5.35 -12.38 -6.04
C ARG A 86 -4.30 -12.92 -7.01
N TRP A 87 -3.78 -14.10 -6.70
CA TRP A 87 -2.86 -14.81 -7.59
C TRP A 87 -3.11 -16.32 -7.54
N GLU A 88 -2.68 -17.01 -8.59
CA GLU A 88 -2.64 -18.46 -8.64
C GLU A 88 -1.19 -18.92 -8.50
N PRO A 89 -0.89 -19.99 -7.76
CA PRO A 89 0.45 -20.54 -7.72
C PRO A 89 0.86 -21.05 -9.10
N GLU A 90 2.13 -20.83 -9.47
CA GLU A 90 2.70 -21.50 -10.65
C GLU A 90 2.65 -23.01 -10.43
N VAL A 91 1.94 -23.69 -11.34
CA VAL A 91 1.69 -25.15 -11.30
C VAL A 91 2.96 -25.92 -11.63
#